data_AF-A0A2V9U9A1-F1
#
_entry.id   AF-A0A2V9U9A1-F1
#
_cell.length_a   1.000
_cell.length_b   1.000
_cell.length_c   1.000
_cell.angle_alpha   90.00
_cell.angle_beta   90.00
_cell.angle_gamma   90.00
#
_symmetry.space_group_name_H-M   'P 1'
#
loop_
_entity.id
_entity.type
_entity.pdbx_description
1 polymer ?
#
loop_
_entity_poly.entity_id
_entity_poly.type
_entity_poly.pdbx_seq_one_letter_code
_entity_poly.pdbx_strand_id
1 'polypeptide(L)'
;MILLVTPSERRENCAQVLHGATGHPTHVANTLQAAIGSLRIQEYSAVVIDQFLLETEPDECDLMLRHLGSAVPIYVNCAISGAERIAREVRSALSRRQREEQTARRSAEQAMWSELNESVTAMLLSCDLALAIPGMSAPAAEKIRAVHDLAVQIRSRLEASQARRDPATQG
;
A
#
# COMPACT_ATOMS: atom_id res chain seq x y z
N MET A 1 5.25 9.70 8.58
CA MET A 1 5.36 11.10 9.08
C MET A 1 4.25 11.94 8.44
N ILE A 2 3.91 13.09 9.02
CA ILE A 2 2.94 14.04 8.44
C ILE A 2 3.69 15.32 8.07
N LEU A 3 3.38 15.90 6.91
CA LEU A 3 3.83 17.24 6.52
C LEU A 3 2.65 18.21 6.60
N LEU A 4 2.80 19.31 7.31
CA LEU A 4 1.84 20.41 7.35
C LEU A 4 2.40 21.58 6.54
N VAL A 5 1.73 21.92 5.45
CA VAL A 5 2.09 23.01 4.53
C VAL A 5 1.09 24.14 4.72
N THR A 6 1.50 25.19 5.45
CA THR A 6 0.64 26.35 5.74
C THR A 6 1.46 27.59 6.06
N PRO A 7 1.10 28.77 5.51
CA PRO A 7 1.67 30.04 5.93
C PRO A 7 1.12 30.52 7.28
N SER A 8 0.12 29.84 7.86
CA SER A 8 -0.53 30.24 9.11
C SER A 8 0.47 30.35 10.28
N GLU A 9 0.35 31.41 11.08
CA GLU A 9 1.09 31.56 12.33
C GLU A 9 0.71 30.50 13.39
N ARG A 10 -0.44 29.83 13.21
CA ARG A 10 -0.88 28.73 14.10
C ARG A 10 -0.23 27.38 13.79
N ARG A 11 0.70 27.33 12.82
CA ARG A 11 1.33 26.10 12.31
C ARG A 11 1.92 25.20 13.39
N GLU A 12 2.62 25.76 14.37
CA GLU A 12 3.26 24.97 15.44
C GLU A 12 2.23 24.32 16.38
N ASN A 13 1.20 25.08 16.78
CA ASN A 13 0.10 24.53 17.58
C ASN A 13 -0.62 23.40 16.81
N CYS A 14 -0.88 23.62 15.52
CA CYS A 14 -1.50 22.60 14.68
C CYS A 14 -0.63 21.34 14.57
N ALA A 15 0.70 21.49 14.40
CA ALA A 15 1.64 20.38 14.33
C ALA A 15 1.67 19.57 15.64
N GLN A 16 1.64 20.23 16.80
CA GLN A 16 1.58 19.55 18.10
C GLN A 16 0.29 18.76 18.28
N VAL A 17 -0.86 19.36 17.95
CA VAL A 17 -2.16 18.68 18.03
C VAL A 17 -2.22 17.51 17.06
N LEU A 18 -1.70 17.66 15.84
CA LEU A 18 -1.60 16.58 14.85
C LEU A 18 -0.73 15.44 15.36
N HIS A 19 0.43 15.75 15.93
CA HIS A 19 1.31 14.75 16.52
C HIS A 19 0.61 13.98 17.65
N GLY A 20 -0.01 14.69 18.60
CA GLY A 20 -0.73 14.06 19.71
C GLY A 20 -1.92 13.20 19.27
N ALA A 21 -2.66 13.65 18.26
CA ALA A 21 -3.87 12.97 17.79
C ALA A 21 -3.61 11.76 16.88
N THR A 22 -2.45 11.71 16.22
CA THR A 22 -2.12 10.69 15.22
C THR A 22 -0.95 9.79 15.63
N GLY A 23 -0.14 10.18 16.61
CA GLY A 23 1.11 9.51 16.98
C GLY A 23 2.23 9.65 15.95
N HIS A 24 2.00 10.37 14.84
CA HIS A 24 3.00 10.57 13.79
C HIS A 24 3.73 11.90 14.00
N PRO A 25 5.07 11.95 13.87
CA PRO A 25 5.79 13.23 13.83
C PRO A 25 5.23 14.12 12.72
N THR A 26 4.99 15.40 13.04
CA THR A 26 4.48 16.40 12.09
C THR A 26 5.57 17.42 11.78
N HIS A 27 6.02 17.46 10.54
CA HIS A 27 6.93 18.49 10.02
C HIS A 27 6.12 19.66 9.47
N VAL A 28 6.66 20.87 9.58
CA VAL A 28 6.00 22.09 9.13
C VAL A 28 6.80 22.72 7.99
N ALA A 29 6.11 23.07 6.92
CA ALA A 29 6.62 23.90 5.83
C ALA A 29 5.76 25.15 5.72
N ASN A 30 6.37 26.32 5.82
CA ASN A 30 5.68 27.61 5.72
C ASN A 30 5.54 28.11 4.27
N THR A 31 6.16 27.43 3.30
CA THR A 31 6.14 27.75 1.87
C THR A 31 6.04 26.46 1.05
N LEU A 32 5.53 26.56 -0.18
CA LEU A 32 5.47 25.44 -1.11
C LEU A 32 6.87 24.94 -1.50
N GLN A 33 7.85 25.84 -1.66
CA GLN A 33 9.25 25.48 -1.93
C GLN A 33 9.86 24.66 -0.78
N ALA A 34 9.64 25.05 0.47
CA ALA A 34 10.09 24.26 1.62
C ALA A 34 9.43 22.88 1.66
N ALA A 35 8.13 22.81 1.35
CA ALA A 35 7.41 21.54 1.28
C ALA A 35 7.96 20.62 0.18
N ILE A 36 8.23 21.14 -1.01
CA ILE A 36 8.90 20.39 -2.11
C ILE A 36 10.25 19.86 -1.66
N GLY A 37 11.05 20.70 -0.99
CA GLY A 37 12.34 20.30 -0.42
C GLY A 37 12.21 19.11 0.51
N SER A 38 11.25 19.16 1.45
CA SER A 38 10.95 18.06 2.37
C SER A 38 10.48 16.78 1.65
N LEU A 39 9.57 16.91 0.68
CA LEU A 39 9.01 15.78 -0.07
C LEU A 39 10.05 15.06 -0.94
N ARG A 40 11.13 15.74 -1.33
CA ARG A 40 12.23 15.12 -2.10
C ARG A 40 13.16 14.24 -1.26
N ILE A 41 13.27 14.51 0.04
CA ILE A 41 14.23 13.85 0.92
C ILE A 41 13.59 12.86 1.88
N GLN A 42 12.26 12.93 2.08
CA GLN A 42 11.54 12.13 3.06
C GLN A 42 10.17 11.72 2.51
N GLU A 43 9.75 10.52 2.91
CA GLU A 43 8.40 10.02 2.62
C GLU A 43 7.43 10.39 3.74
N TYR A 44 6.23 10.78 3.33
CA TYR A 44 5.14 11.16 4.22
C TYR A 44 3.94 10.24 4.02
N SER A 45 3.22 9.99 5.10
CA SER A 45 1.98 9.22 5.09
C SER A 45 0.79 10.11 4.68
N ALA A 46 0.86 11.38 5.06
CA ALA A 46 -0.11 12.40 4.69
C ALA A 46 0.58 13.77 4.54
N VAL A 47 0.05 14.59 3.65
CA VAL A 47 0.43 15.99 3.48
C VAL A 47 -0.81 16.84 3.66
N VAL A 48 -0.82 17.63 4.73
CA VAL A 48 -1.88 18.58 5.05
C VAL A 48 -1.55 19.90 4.36
N ILE A 49 -2.42 20.36 3.47
CA ILE A 49 -2.20 21.50 2.60
C ILE A 49 -3.24 22.56 2.94
N ASP A 50 -2.76 23.76 3.28
CA ASP A 50 -3.63 24.90 3.47
C ASP A 50 -4.27 25.33 2.16
N GLN A 51 -5.61 25.36 2.11
CA GLN A 51 -6.37 25.76 0.92
C GLN A 51 -6.03 27.17 0.45
N PHE A 52 -5.57 28.04 1.36
CA PHE A 52 -5.10 29.36 0.97
C PHE A 52 -3.99 29.30 -0.10
N LEU A 53 -3.05 28.35 0.01
CA LEU A 53 -1.95 28.20 -0.95
C LEU A 53 -2.42 27.72 -2.33
N LEU A 54 -3.47 26.89 -2.36
CA LEU A 54 -4.08 26.44 -3.62
C LEU A 54 -4.72 27.60 -4.39
N GLU A 55 -5.22 28.59 -3.67
CA GLU A 55 -5.88 29.76 -4.25
C GLU A 55 -4.87 30.83 -4.67
N THR A 56 -3.80 31.03 -3.91
CA THR A 56 -2.80 32.07 -4.18
C THR A 56 -1.69 31.65 -5.13
N GLU A 57 -1.29 30.38 -5.09
CA GLU A 57 -0.12 29.84 -5.81
C GLU A 57 -0.43 28.49 -6.48
N PRO A 58 -1.44 28.42 -7.38
CA PRO A 58 -1.95 27.16 -7.93
C PRO A 58 -0.87 26.36 -8.70
N ASP A 59 -0.04 27.02 -9.50
CA ASP A 59 1.01 26.37 -10.30
C ASP A 59 2.10 25.72 -9.41
N GLU A 60 2.48 26.40 -8.32
CA GLU A 60 3.46 25.85 -7.36
C GLU A 60 2.86 24.72 -6.53
N CYS A 61 1.57 24.81 -6.19
CA CYS A 61 0.84 23.71 -5.56
C CYS A 61 0.84 22.47 -6.47
N ASP A 62 0.53 22.62 -7.75
CA ASP A 62 0.57 21.52 -8.72
C ASP A 62 1.96 20.89 -8.82
N LEU A 63 3.02 21.69 -8.78
CA LEU A 63 4.39 21.19 -8.74
C LEU A 63 4.68 20.38 -7.46
N MET A 64 4.24 20.88 -6.30
CA MET A 64 4.36 20.16 -5.03
C MET A 64 3.58 18.84 -5.03
N LEU A 65 2.37 18.82 -5.61
CA LEU A 65 1.54 17.62 -5.68
C LEU A 65 2.23 16.47 -6.44
N ARG A 66 3.06 16.79 -7.44
CA ARG A 66 3.86 15.78 -8.17
C ARG A 66 4.93 15.10 -7.30
N HIS A 67 5.28 15.69 -6.17
CA HIS A 67 6.27 15.16 -5.22
C HIS A 67 5.65 14.38 -4.05
N LEU A 68 4.32 14.20 -3.98
CA LEU A 68 3.66 13.51 -2.87
C LEU A 68 4.01 12.02 -2.73
N GLY A 69 4.37 11.37 -3.83
CA GLY A 69 4.56 9.91 -3.86
C GLY A 69 3.28 9.18 -3.44
N SER A 70 3.34 8.41 -2.36
CA SER A 70 2.20 7.66 -1.80
C SER A 70 1.44 8.41 -0.70
N ALA A 71 1.87 9.62 -0.34
CA ALA A 71 1.25 10.41 0.71
C ALA A 71 -0.15 10.85 0.32
N VAL A 72 -1.11 10.77 1.26
CA VAL A 72 -2.47 11.24 1.01
C VAL A 72 -2.53 12.76 1.19
N PRO A 73 -2.93 13.54 0.17
CA PRO A 73 -3.15 14.97 0.31
C PRO A 73 -4.44 15.24 1.09
N ILE A 74 -4.39 16.20 2.01
CA ILE A 74 -5.51 16.59 2.87
C ILE A 74 -5.61 18.11 2.85
N TYR A 75 -6.63 18.62 2.17
CA TYR A 75 -6.83 20.05 1.99
C TYR A 75 -7.67 20.61 3.13
N VAL A 76 -7.12 21.57 3.87
CA VAL A 76 -7.79 22.21 5.00
C VAL A 76 -7.71 23.72 4.88
N ASN A 77 -8.76 24.43 5.27
CA ASN A 77 -8.68 25.88 5.40
C ASN A 77 -8.17 26.22 6.80
N CYS A 78 -6.88 26.54 6.93
CA CYS A 78 -6.29 26.85 8.24
C CYS A 78 -6.71 28.21 8.79
N ALA A 79 -7.45 29.06 8.07
CA ALA A 79 -8.00 30.30 8.60
C ALA A 79 -9.24 30.05 9.47
N ILE A 80 -10.10 29.11 9.05
CA ILE A 80 -11.39 28.83 9.73
C ILE A 80 -11.39 27.52 10.53
N SER A 81 -10.54 26.55 10.19
CA SER A 81 -10.48 25.27 10.91
C SER A 81 -9.57 25.35 12.13
N GLY A 82 -10.07 24.94 13.29
CA GLY A 82 -9.26 24.74 14.48
C GLY A 82 -8.39 23.48 14.39
N ALA A 83 -7.27 23.45 15.12
CA ALA A 83 -6.30 22.36 15.10
C ALA A 83 -6.91 20.97 15.38
N GLU A 84 -7.86 20.89 16.33
CA GLU A 84 -8.58 19.64 16.65
C GLU A 84 -9.42 19.10 15.49
N ARG A 85 -10.04 20.00 14.72
CA ARG A 85 -10.81 19.62 13.54
C ARG A 85 -9.89 19.07 12.45
N ILE A 86 -8.79 19.77 12.18
CA ILE A 86 -7.75 19.33 11.25
C ILE A 86 -7.24 17.96 11.65
N ALA A 87 -6.93 17.74 12.93
CA ALA A 87 -6.47 16.46 13.43
C ALA A 87 -7.47 15.30 13.26
N ARG A 88 -8.78 15.56 13.42
CA ARG A 88 -9.83 14.57 13.14
C ARG A 88 -9.92 14.20 11.67
N GLU A 89 -9.78 15.19 10.78
CA GLU A 89 -9.77 14.98 9.33
C GLU A 89 -8.55 14.16 8.92
N VAL A 90 -7.36 14.49 9.45
CA VAL A 90 -6.12 13.77 9.19
C VAL A 90 -6.17 12.33 9.67
N ARG A 91 -6.63 12.09 10.91
CA ARG A 91 -6.78 10.73 11.44
C ARG A 91 -7.74 9.91 10.58
N SER A 92 -8.88 10.48 10.19
CA SER A 92 -9.84 9.80 9.33
C SER A 92 -9.25 9.42 7.97
N ALA A 93 -8.49 10.34 7.35
CA ALA A 93 -7.81 10.08 6.09
C ALA A 93 -6.75 8.97 6.19
N LEU A 94 -5.93 8.99 7.24
CA LEU A 94 -4.93 7.94 7.50
C LEU A 94 -5.60 6.57 7.74
N SER A 95 -6.65 6.51 8.56
CA SER A 95 -7.40 5.27 8.79
C SER A 95 -8.10 4.76 7.53
N ARG A 96 -8.54 5.65 6.63
CA ARG A 96 -9.08 5.24 5.32
C ARG A 96 -7.97 4.64 4.45
N ARG A 97 -6.83 5.34 4.33
CA ARG A 97 -5.68 4.88 3.55
C ARG A 97 -5.17 3.52 3.98
N GLN A 98 -5.05 3.31 5.29
CA GLN A 98 -4.62 2.03 5.85
C GLN A 98 -5.56 0.88 5.47
N ARG A 99 -6.88 1.12 5.49
CA ARG A 99 -7.88 0.12 5.10
C ARG A 99 -7.83 -0.18 3.61
N GLU A 100 -7.67 0.84 2.77
CA GLU A 100 -7.52 0.69 1.32
C GLU A 100 -6.26 -0.12 0.99
N GLU A 101 -5.13 0.19 1.62
CA GLU A 101 -3.86 -0.52 1.41
C GLU A 101 -3.95 -1.99 1.86
N GLN A 102 -4.53 -2.26 3.03
CA GLN A 102 -4.75 -3.63 3.50
C GLN A 102 -5.68 -4.42 2.59
N THR A 103 -6.66 -3.77 1.98
CA THR A 103 -7.59 -4.43 1.04
C THR A 103 -6.92 -4.70 -0.29
N ALA A 104 -6.21 -3.71 -0.85
CA ALA A 104 -5.44 -3.85 -2.07
C ALA A 104 -4.37 -4.93 -1.95
N ARG A 105 -3.64 -4.97 -0.82
CA ARG A 105 -2.64 -6.00 -0.54
C ARG A 105 -3.25 -7.40 -0.50
N ARG A 106 -4.37 -7.57 0.22
CA ARG A 106 -5.06 -8.87 0.28
C ARG A 106 -5.54 -9.32 -1.11
N SER A 107 -6.08 -8.41 -1.91
CA SER A 107 -6.53 -8.70 -3.27
C SER A 107 -5.37 -9.07 -4.19
N ALA A 108 -4.25 -8.34 -4.15
CA ALA A 108 -3.07 -8.64 -4.95
C ALA A 108 -2.48 -10.01 -4.59
N GLU A 109 -2.38 -10.31 -3.31
CA GLU A 109 -1.91 -11.62 -2.84
C GLU A 109 -2.86 -12.73 -3.30
N GLN A 110 -4.18 -12.56 -3.17
CA GLN A 110 -5.17 -13.54 -3.66
C GLN A 110 -5.05 -13.79 -5.18
N ALA A 111 -4.86 -12.74 -5.96
CA ALA A 111 -4.65 -12.86 -7.41
C ALA A 111 -3.41 -13.68 -7.72
N MET A 112 -2.28 -13.40 -7.06
CA MET A 112 -1.04 -14.17 -7.22
C MET A 112 -1.23 -15.65 -6.84
N TRP A 113 -1.94 -15.93 -5.73
CA TRP A 113 -2.22 -17.30 -5.32
C TRP A 113 -3.08 -18.05 -6.34
N SER A 114 -4.10 -17.39 -6.90
CA SER A 114 -4.94 -17.96 -7.95
C SER A 114 -4.13 -18.32 -9.19
N GLU A 115 -3.29 -17.40 -9.66
CA GLU A 115 -2.43 -17.59 -10.84
C GLU A 115 -1.42 -18.73 -10.65
N LEU A 116 -0.81 -18.84 -9.46
CA LEU A 116 0.10 -19.93 -9.13
C LEU A 116 -0.61 -21.29 -9.08
N ASN A 117 -1.79 -21.35 -8.47
CA ASN A 117 -2.59 -22.59 -8.41
C ASN A 117 -3.01 -23.05 -9.81
N GLU A 118 -3.45 -22.13 -10.67
CA GLU A 118 -3.78 -22.43 -12.06
C GLU A 118 -2.57 -22.99 -12.82
N SER A 119 -1.42 -22.32 -12.70
CA SER A 119 -0.17 -22.73 -13.35
C SER A 119 0.32 -24.11 -12.89
N VAL A 120 0.29 -24.37 -11.57
CA VAL A 120 0.66 -25.68 -11.01
C VAL A 120 -0.31 -26.77 -11.43
N THR A 121 -1.60 -26.46 -11.50
CA THR A 121 -2.63 -27.41 -11.95
C THR A 121 -2.40 -27.80 -13.42
N ALA A 122 -2.12 -26.83 -14.29
CA ALA A 122 -1.76 -27.09 -15.68
C ALA A 122 -0.47 -27.91 -15.82
N MET A 123 0.54 -27.65 -14.97
CA MET A 123 1.79 -28.40 -14.95
C MET A 123 1.59 -29.86 -14.55
N LEU A 124 0.80 -30.12 -13.50
CA LEU A 124 0.48 -31.48 -13.05
C LEU A 124 -0.28 -32.25 -14.14
N LEU A 125 -1.33 -31.64 -14.71
CA LEU A 125 -2.06 -32.24 -15.81
C LEU A 125 -1.16 -32.54 -17.01
N SER A 126 -0.25 -31.63 -17.35
CA SER A 126 0.70 -31.83 -18.46
C SER A 126 1.66 -33.00 -18.17
N CYS A 127 2.13 -33.15 -16.92
CA CYS A 127 2.95 -34.30 -16.53
C CYS A 127 2.17 -35.62 -16.62
N ASP A 128 0.92 -35.65 -16.14
CA ASP A 128 0.06 -36.83 -16.19
C ASP A 128 -0.23 -37.26 -17.63
N LEU A 129 -0.59 -36.30 -18.49
CA LEU A 129 -0.81 -36.54 -19.91
C LEU A 129 0.46 -37.05 -20.60
N ALA A 130 1.62 -36.48 -20.29
CA ALA A 130 2.89 -36.94 -20.85
C ALA A 130 3.20 -38.38 -20.42
N LEU A 131 3.06 -38.70 -19.13
CA LEU A 131 3.29 -40.07 -18.60
C LEU A 131 2.34 -41.11 -19.20
N ALA A 132 1.17 -40.71 -19.68
CA ALA A 132 0.22 -41.58 -20.36
C ALA A 132 0.59 -41.90 -21.83
N ILE A 133 1.59 -41.23 -22.42
CA ILE A 133 1.99 -41.44 -23.82
C ILE A 133 2.67 -42.82 -23.96
N PRO A 134 2.15 -43.72 -24.83
CA PRO A 134 2.76 -45.02 -25.07
C PRO A 134 4.16 -44.90 -25.71
N GLY A 135 5.07 -45.80 -25.34
CA GLY A 135 6.41 -45.87 -25.94
C GLY A 135 7.43 -44.87 -25.38
N MET A 136 7.12 -44.20 -24.27
CA MET A 136 8.05 -43.31 -23.59
C MET A 136 9.26 -44.06 -23.01
N SER A 137 10.45 -43.45 -23.13
CA SER A 137 11.67 -44.01 -22.54
C SER A 137 11.69 -43.86 -21.02
N ALA A 138 12.27 -44.84 -20.32
CA ALA A 138 12.35 -44.83 -18.85
C ALA A 138 13.03 -43.57 -18.26
N PRO A 139 14.14 -43.05 -18.82
CA PRO A 139 14.76 -41.83 -18.31
C PRO A 139 13.88 -40.58 -18.48
N ALA A 140 13.11 -40.48 -19.58
CA ALA A 140 12.19 -39.38 -19.79
C ALA A 140 11.02 -39.42 -18.80
N ALA A 141 10.45 -40.61 -18.58
CA ALA A 141 9.39 -40.81 -17.58
C ALA A 141 9.86 -40.44 -16.16
N GLU A 142 11.11 -40.78 -15.79
CA GLU A 142 11.68 -40.43 -14.49
C GLU A 142 11.82 -38.91 -14.31
N LYS A 143 12.27 -38.18 -15.33
CA LYS A 143 12.34 -36.72 -15.30
C LYS A 143 10.97 -36.06 -15.18
N ILE A 144 9.96 -36.57 -15.89
CA ILE A 144 8.60 -36.04 -15.81
C ILE A 144 8.01 -36.28 -14.41
N ARG A 145 8.23 -37.45 -13.81
CA ARG A 145 7.82 -37.71 -12.42
C ARG A 145 8.49 -36.77 -11.43
N ALA A 146 9.78 -36.48 -11.59
CA ALA A 146 10.47 -35.52 -10.72
C ALA A 146 9.86 -34.10 -10.80
N VAL A 147 9.45 -33.66 -11.99
CA VAL A 147 8.74 -32.37 -12.17
C VAL A 147 7.35 -32.42 -11.55
N HIS A 148 6.61 -33.52 -11.75
CA HIS A 148 5.32 -33.74 -11.12
C HIS A 148 5.41 -33.66 -9.59
N ASP A 149 6.38 -34.36 -8.99
CA ASP A 149 6.58 -34.36 -7.53
C ASP A 149 6.94 -32.97 -7.00
N LEU A 150 7.75 -32.20 -7.74
CA LEU A 150 8.05 -30.81 -7.39
C LEU A 150 6.78 -29.94 -7.46
N ALA A 151 5.94 -30.11 -8.48
CA ALA A 151 4.68 -29.39 -8.59
C ALA A 151 3.70 -29.75 -7.46
N VAL A 152 3.64 -31.01 -7.04
CA VAL A 152 2.87 -31.44 -5.85
C VAL A 152 3.40 -30.77 -4.58
N GLN A 153 4.73 -30.69 -4.41
CA GLN A 153 5.35 -29.99 -3.28
C GLN A 153 5.01 -28.50 -3.29
N ILE A 154 5.01 -27.85 -4.45
CA ILE A 154 4.60 -26.45 -4.57
C ILE A 154 3.13 -26.33 -4.14
N ARG A 155 2.20 -27.09 -4.73
CA ARG A 155 0.77 -27.07 -4.39
C ARG A 155 0.53 -27.21 -2.88
N SER A 156 1.16 -28.20 -2.23
CA SER A 156 0.99 -28.41 -0.78
C SER A 156 1.50 -27.23 0.06
N ARG A 157 2.58 -26.56 -0.35
CA ARG A 157 3.06 -25.33 0.29
C ARG A 157 2.10 -24.16 0.05
N LEU A 158 1.48 -24.07 -1.14
CA LEU A 158 0.50 -23.03 -1.43
C LEU A 158 -0.74 -23.20 -0.54
N GLU A 159 -1.29 -24.42 -0.46
CA GLU A 159 -2.45 -24.77 0.37
C GLU A 159 -2.18 -24.55 1.87
N ALA A 160 -1.02 -24.97 2.38
CA ALA A 160 -0.64 -24.75 3.78
C ALA A 160 -0.44 -23.26 4.14
N SER A 161 -0.06 -22.44 3.16
CA SER A 161 0.07 -20.99 3.34
C SER A 161 -1.31 -20.30 3.35
N GLN A 162 -2.25 -20.82 2.57
CA GLN A 162 -3.66 -20.37 2.57
C GLN A 162 -4.39 -20.77 3.86
N ALA A 163 -4.22 -22.00 4.34
CA ALA A 163 -4.86 -22.48 5.58
C ALA A 163 -4.42 -21.73 6.85
N ARG A 164 -3.18 -21.20 6.87
CA ARG A 164 -2.71 -20.33 7.96
C ARG A 164 -3.29 -18.91 7.93
N ARG A 165 -3.85 -18.49 6.79
CA ARG A 165 -4.43 -17.16 6.56
C ARG A 165 -5.91 -17.08 6.92
N ASP A 166 -6.63 -18.18 6.67
CA ASP A 166 -8.03 -18.33 7.04
C ASP A 166 -8.10 -19.34 8.20
N PRO A 167 -7.65 -18.98 9.43
CA PRO A 167 -8.00 -19.79 10.59
C PRO A 167 -9.51 -19.68 10.70
N ALA A 168 -10.21 -20.71 10.23
CA ALA A 168 -11.65 -20.71 10.16
C ALA A 168 -12.21 -20.18 11.49
N THR A 169 -13.06 -19.18 11.36
CA THR A 169 -14.29 -18.97 12.11
C THR A 169 -14.90 -20.34 12.46
N GLN A 170 -14.37 -20.99 13.49
CA GLN A 170 -14.87 -22.25 14.02
C GLN A 170 -15.60 -21.93 15.32
N GLY A 171 -16.93 -21.98 15.25
CA GLY A 171 -17.83 -22.22 16.39
C GLY A 171 -17.97 -21.10 17.38
#